data_AF-A0A5P8NYL0-F1
#
_entry.id   AF-A0A5P8NYL0-F1
#
_cell.length_a   1.000
_cell.length_b   1.000
_cell.length_c   1.000
_cell.angle_alpha   90.00
_cell.angle_beta   90.00
_cell.angle_gamma   90.00
#
_symmetry.space_group_name_H-M   'P 1'
#
loop_
_entity.id
_entity.type
_entity.pdbx_description
1 polymer ?
#
loop_
_entity_poly.entity_id
_entity_poly.type
_entity_poly.pdbx_seq_one_letter_code
_entity_poly.pdbx_strand_id
1 'polypeptide(L)'
;MKTILFIVLFTFELFALNPKVYSVLGDQLYDNLENIGKLQDINEFKMYSKKIQEYYLDVKSVRKIGFMIDKGNSEASKTEYLKELRKLSKTNDFFIKSVNSVFQKSLKDEDSDLFLKMLNSGLLDSDKYKQEIKRYYYEHKDEIDIKGTVIERFVNEDIKNKKRVYTGPSKKELQKAKIERIRAKDKAKQEAIAKSIEEELLKKKKKIREEQKKELKTK
;
A
#
# COMPACT_ATOMS: atom_id res chain seq x y z
N MET A 1 -11.32 -49.16 -19.45
CA MET A 1 -11.30 -47.89 -18.69
C MET A 1 -10.41 -48.04 -17.46
N LYS A 2 -9.08 -47.96 -17.63
CA LYS A 2 -8.09 -48.05 -16.54
C LYS A 2 -6.81 -47.32 -16.94
N THR A 3 -6.87 -46.03 -17.27
CA THR A 3 -5.69 -45.26 -17.69
C THR A 3 -5.85 -43.74 -17.47
N ILE A 4 -6.55 -43.33 -16.41
CA ILE A 4 -6.63 -41.90 -16.02
C ILE A 4 -6.43 -41.77 -14.51
N LEU A 5 -5.32 -42.31 -13.98
CA LEU A 5 -5.00 -42.17 -12.55
C LEU A 5 -3.51 -42.00 -12.25
N PHE A 6 -2.74 -41.40 -13.17
CA PHE A 6 -1.29 -41.17 -12.95
C PHE A 6 -0.79 -39.74 -13.18
N ILE A 7 -1.65 -38.78 -13.53
CA ILE A 7 -1.20 -37.40 -13.84
C ILE A 7 -1.33 -36.45 -12.64
N VAL A 8 -1.99 -36.83 -11.54
CA VAL A 8 -2.23 -35.93 -10.40
C VAL A 8 -1.13 -35.95 -9.32
N LEU A 9 -0.10 -36.80 -9.46
CA LEU A 9 1.01 -36.86 -8.48
C LEU A 9 2.10 -35.78 -8.68
N PHE A 10 2.04 -34.96 -9.73
CA PHE A 10 3.08 -33.98 -10.04
C PHE A 10 2.75 -32.53 -9.66
N THR A 11 1.58 -32.23 -9.10
CA THR A 11 1.16 -30.84 -8.79
C THR A 11 1.44 -30.39 -7.35
N PHE A 12 2.13 -31.19 -6.53
CA PHE A 12 2.43 -30.84 -5.13
C PHE A 12 3.83 -30.24 -4.90
N GLU A 13 4.66 -30.03 -5.94
CA GLU A 13 5.97 -29.37 -5.76
C GLU A 13 5.90 -27.84 -5.53
N LEU A 14 4.71 -27.24 -5.65
CA LEU A 14 4.55 -25.78 -5.61
C LEU A 14 4.50 -25.14 -4.20
N PHE A 15 4.72 -25.91 -3.15
CA PHE A 15 5.10 -25.39 -1.84
C PHE A 15 6.29 -26.16 -1.30
N ALA A 16 7.41 -26.11 -2.01
CA ALA A 16 8.68 -26.57 -1.44
C ALA A 16 9.01 -25.65 -0.25
N LEU A 17 8.61 -26.05 0.96
CA LEU A 17 9.04 -25.45 2.22
C LEU A 17 10.57 -25.36 2.21
N ASN A 18 11.16 -24.23 2.59
CA ASN A 18 12.61 -24.14 2.72
C ASN A 18 13.10 -25.01 3.89
N PRO A 19 14.36 -25.50 3.87
CA PRO A 19 14.97 -26.13 5.03
C PRO A 19 14.85 -25.27 6.29
N LYS A 20 14.43 -25.87 7.40
CA LYS A 20 14.27 -25.21 8.70
C LYS A 20 15.62 -24.90 9.33
N VAL A 21 16.61 -25.78 9.13
CA VAL A 21 17.95 -25.55 9.65
C VAL A 21 18.58 -24.29 9.04
N TYR A 22 18.93 -23.35 9.93
CA TYR A 22 19.46 -22.03 9.58
C TYR A 22 18.57 -21.24 8.59
N SER A 23 17.24 -21.40 8.69
CA SER A 23 16.26 -20.77 7.79
C SER A 23 16.46 -19.26 7.64
N VAL A 24 16.80 -18.55 8.72
CA VAL A 24 17.08 -17.09 8.68
C VAL A 24 18.06 -16.70 7.57
N LEU A 25 19.09 -17.52 7.34
CA LEU A 25 20.06 -17.26 6.27
C LEU A 25 19.65 -17.94 4.96
N GLY A 26 19.11 -19.16 5.04
CA GLY A 26 18.75 -19.96 3.87
C GLY A 26 17.59 -19.37 3.06
N ASP A 27 16.52 -18.93 3.73
CA ASP A 27 15.28 -18.46 3.10
C ASP A 27 15.55 -17.36 2.10
N GLN A 28 16.35 -16.36 2.48
CA GLN A 28 16.71 -15.27 1.57
C GLN A 28 17.42 -15.76 0.30
N LEU A 29 18.25 -16.81 0.39
CA LEU A 29 18.94 -17.37 -0.77
C LEU A 29 17.98 -18.15 -1.68
N TYR A 30 17.10 -18.93 -1.08
CA TYR A 30 16.14 -19.75 -1.81
C TYR A 30 15.07 -18.90 -2.49
N ASP A 31 14.60 -17.87 -1.81
CA ASP A 31 13.55 -16.97 -2.30
C ASP A 31 14.09 -16.04 -3.41
N ASN A 32 15.35 -15.62 -3.32
CA ASN A 32 15.99 -14.79 -4.36
C ASN A 32 16.51 -15.57 -5.56
N LEU A 33 16.55 -16.91 -5.50
CA LEU A 33 17.21 -17.75 -6.50
C LEU A 33 16.73 -17.48 -7.93
N GLU A 34 15.41 -17.44 -8.12
CA GLU A 34 14.81 -17.19 -9.43
C GLU A 34 15.03 -15.75 -9.89
N ASN A 35 14.94 -14.80 -8.97
CA ASN A 35 15.11 -13.37 -9.25
C ASN A 35 16.56 -13.05 -9.67
N ILE A 36 17.56 -13.67 -9.04
CA ILE A 36 18.97 -13.57 -9.46
C ILE A 36 19.18 -14.25 -10.82
N GLY A 37 18.48 -15.36 -11.09
CA GLY A 37 18.51 -16.02 -12.39
C GLY A 37 18.08 -15.10 -13.54
N LYS A 38 16.98 -14.37 -13.36
CA LYS A 38 16.44 -13.42 -14.35
C LYS A 38 17.39 -12.27 -14.70
N LEU A 39 18.40 -11.98 -13.88
CA LEU A 39 19.40 -10.96 -14.19
C LEU A 39 20.19 -11.29 -15.47
N GLN A 40 20.27 -12.56 -15.88
CA GLN A 40 20.95 -12.95 -17.12
C GLN A 40 20.35 -12.32 -18.38
N ASP A 41 19.05 -12.01 -18.34
CA ASP A 41 18.32 -11.41 -19.45
C ASP A 41 18.57 -9.89 -19.56
N ILE A 42 19.29 -9.31 -18.59
CA ILE A 42 19.56 -7.88 -18.49
C ILE A 42 21.00 -7.61 -18.95
N ASN A 43 21.17 -6.70 -19.91
CA ASN A 43 22.45 -6.46 -20.58
C ASN A 43 23.59 -6.11 -19.60
N GLU A 44 23.29 -5.32 -18.57
CA GLU A 44 24.19 -4.85 -17.53
C GLU A 44 24.80 -6.00 -16.70
N PHE A 45 24.15 -7.16 -16.71
CA PHE A 45 24.54 -8.32 -15.92
C PHE A 45 25.14 -9.46 -16.76
N LYS A 46 25.24 -9.29 -18.09
CA LYS A 46 25.82 -10.31 -18.98
C LYS A 46 27.21 -10.76 -18.55
N MET A 47 28.05 -9.84 -18.08
CA MET A 47 29.40 -10.15 -17.57
C MET A 47 29.39 -11.07 -16.34
N TYR A 48 28.27 -11.17 -15.63
CA TYR A 48 28.09 -12.01 -14.46
C TYR A 48 27.37 -13.34 -14.75
N SER A 49 27.05 -13.65 -16.00
CA SER A 49 26.25 -14.84 -16.37
C SER A 49 26.80 -16.13 -15.74
N LYS A 50 28.13 -16.35 -15.82
CA LYS A 50 28.78 -17.51 -15.20
C LYS A 50 28.59 -17.56 -13.69
N LYS A 51 28.79 -16.42 -13.01
CA LYS A 51 28.61 -16.30 -11.56
C LYS A 51 27.16 -16.54 -11.13
N ILE A 52 26.19 -16.11 -11.95
CA ILE A 52 24.76 -16.37 -11.71
C ILE A 52 24.47 -17.87 -11.85
N GLN A 53 25.00 -18.55 -12.86
CA GLN A 53 24.82 -19.99 -13.04
C GLN A 53 25.43 -20.79 -11.89
N GLU A 54 26.66 -20.44 -11.48
CA GLU A 54 27.34 -21.06 -10.33
C GLU A 54 26.52 -20.86 -9.05
N TYR A 55 26.08 -19.63 -8.77
CA TYR A 55 25.21 -19.34 -7.63
C TYR A 55 23.93 -20.19 -7.66
N TYR A 56 23.31 -20.32 -8.82
CA TYR A 56 22.08 -21.09 -8.96
C TYR A 56 22.26 -22.58 -8.63
N LEU A 57 23.33 -23.18 -9.12
CA LEU A 57 23.67 -24.58 -8.85
C LEU A 57 24.04 -24.79 -7.38
N ASP A 58 24.84 -23.90 -6.82
CA ASP A 58 25.29 -23.97 -5.43
C ASP A 58 24.11 -23.84 -4.46
N VAL A 59 23.21 -22.87 -4.67
CA VAL A 59 22.00 -22.71 -3.82
C VAL A 59 21.12 -23.96 -3.89
N LYS A 60 20.91 -24.55 -5.08
CA LYS A 60 20.14 -25.81 -5.21
C LYS A 60 20.80 -26.97 -4.47
N SER A 61 22.12 -27.08 -4.56
CA SER A 61 22.89 -28.13 -3.88
C SER A 61 22.78 -27.96 -2.36
N VAL A 62 23.04 -26.75 -1.86
CA VAL A 62 22.98 -26.41 -0.44
C VAL A 62 21.56 -26.60 0.11
N ARG A 63 20.51 -26.27 -0.65
CA ARG A 63 19.11 -26.54 -0.26
C ARG A 63 18.84 -28.02 -0.01
N LYS A 64 19.38 -28.90 -0.86
CA LYS A 64 19.25 -30.37 -0.68
C LYS A 64 19.95 -30.83 0.60
N ILE A 65 21.15 -30.31 0.88
CA ILE A 65 21.89 -30.59 2.12
C ILE A 65 21.08 -30.14 3.34
N GLY A 66 20.46 -28.95 3.29
CA GLY A 66 19.58 -28.46 4.35
C GLY A 66 18.45 -29.43 4.69
N PHE A 67 17.75 -29.96 3.68
CA PHE A 67 16.71 -30.97 3.92
C PHE A 67 17.24 -32.29 4.47
N MET A 68 18.44 -32.73 4.07
CA MET A 68 19.06 -33.93 4.63
C MET A 68 19.33 -33.74 6.12
N ILE A 69 19.83 -32.56 6.51
CA ILE A 69 20.08 -32.21 7.91
C ILE A 69 18.76 -32.17 8.71
N ASP A 70 17.71 -31.56 8.17
CA ASP A 70 16.40 -31.51 8.82
C ASP A 70 15.81 -32.90 9.07
N LYS A 71 16.08 -33.86 8.17
CA LYS A 71 15.69 -35.27 8.30
C LYS A 71 16.59 -36.07 9.25
N GLY A 72 17.61 -35.45 9.85
CA GLY A 72 18.53 -36.09 10.79
C GLY A 72 19.60 -36.96 10.15
N ASN A 73 19.91 -36.75 8.85
CA ASN A 73 20.98 -37.50 8.19
C ASN A 73 22.36 -37.11 8.77
N SER A 74 23.07 -38.09 9.33
CA SER A 74 24.38 -37.92 9.97
C SER A 74 25.55 -37.70 9.00
N GLU A 75 25.37 -38.00 7.71
CA GLU A 75 26.39 -37.75 6.67
C GLU A 75 26.49 -36.25 6.32
N ALA A 76 25.45 -35.47 6.61
CA ALA A 76 25.41 -34.05 6.30
C ALA A 76 25.94 -33.20 7.47
N SER A 77 27.08 -32.54 7.27
CA SER A 77 27.69 -31.67 8.29
C SER A 77 26.96 -30.33 8.41
N LYS A 78 26.37 -30.06 9.59
CA LYS A 78 25.73 -28.76 9.91
C LYS A 78 26.71 -27.59 9.79
N THR A 79 27.95 -27.81 10.20
CA THR A 79 28.99 -26.77 10.20
C THR A 79 29.40 -26.40 8.78
N GLU A 80 29.58 -27.39 7.90
CA GLU A 80 29.91 -27.15 6.49
C GLU A 80 28.73 -26.49 5.76
N TYR A 81 27.51 -26.97 6.00
CA TYR A 81 26.29 -26.35 5.47
C TYR A 81 26.19 -24.87 5.85
N LEU A 82 26.41 -24.51 7.13
CA LEU A 82 26.41 -23.11 7.58
C LEU A 82 27.51 -22.27 6.91
N LYS A 83 28.70 -22.86 6.68
CA LYS A 83 29.80 -22.18 6.00
C LYS A 83 29.44 -21.86 4.54
N GLU A 84 28.85 -22.82 3.83
CA GLU A 84 28.41 -22.61 2.44
C GLU A 84 27.26 -21.60 2.36
N LEU A 85 26.28 -21.69 3.27
CA LEU A 85 25.22 -20.69 3.39
C LEU A 85 25.78 -19.27 3.54
N ARG A 86 26.79 -19.06 4.40
CA ARG A 86 27.44 -17.74 4.59
C ARG A 86 28.17 -17.26 3.34
N LYS A 87 28.80 -18.16 2.58
CA LYS A 87 29.47 -17.83 1.32
C LYS A 87 28.45 -17.39 0.27
N LEU A 88 27.32 -18.11 0.17
CA LEU A 88 26.24 -17.79 -0.76
C LEU A 88 25.53 -16.50 -0.39
N SER A 89 25.34 -16.22 0.90
CA SER A 89 24.80 -14.94 1.39
C SER A 89 25.63 -13.74 0.92
N LYS A 90 26.97 -13.82 0.96
CA LYS A 90 27.81 -12.76 0.39
C LYS A 90 27.60 -12.55 -1.11
N THR A 91 27.35 -13.64 -1.84
CA THR A 91 27.12 -13.59 -3.29
C THR A 91 25.73 -13.04 -3.62
N ASN A 92 24.72 -13.41 -2.83
CA ASN A 92 23.38 -12.83 -2.88
C ASN A 92 23.41 -11.32 -2.64
N ASP A 93 24.09 -10.89 -1.57
CA ASP A 93 24.24 -9.48 -1.23
C ASP A 93 24.95 -8.69 -2.32
N PHE A 94 25.93 -9.30 -2.99
CA PHE A 94 26.59 -8.71 -4.15
C PHE A 94 25.57 -8.39 -5.25
N PHE A 95 24.71 -9.34 -5.63
CA PHE A 95 23.71 -9.10 -6.67
C PHE A 95 22.67 -8.07 -6.27
N ILE A 96 22.19 -8.08 -5.02
CA ILE A 96 21.28 -7.05 -4.49
C ILE A 96 21.94 -5.66 -4.60
N LYS A 97 23.21 -5.53 -4.19
CA LYS A 97 23.95 -4.26 -4.30
C LYS A 97 24.13 -3.83 -5.75
N SER A 98 24.45 -4.76 -6.65
CA SER A 98 24.57 -4.47 -8.08
C SER A 98 23.25 -3.98 -8.68
N VAL A 99 22.13 -4.64 -8.39
CA VAL A 99 20.79 -4.20 -8.83
C VAL A 99 20.49 -2.79 -8.30
N ASN A 100 20.74 -2.52 -7.03
CA ASN A 100 20.56 -1.18 -6.47
C ASN A 100 21.44 -0.14 -7.19
N SER A 101 22.69 -0.47 -7.49
CA SER A 101 23.60 0.43 -8.22
C SER A 101 23.11 0.71 -9.63
N VAL A 102 22.66 -0.32 -10.36
CA VAL A 102 22.15 -0.19 -11.73
C VAL A 102 20.84 0.58 -11.75
N PHE A 103 19.95 0.35 -10.78
CA PHE A 103 18.72 1.13 -10.59
C PHE A 103 19.01 2.62 -10.35
N GLN A 104 19.98 2.94 -9.48
CA GLN A 104 20.35 4.33 -9.25
C GLN A 104 20.99 4.97 -10.49
N LYS A 105 21.67 4.19 -11.33
CA LYS A 105 22.19 4.65 -12.61
C LYS A 105 21.06 4.92 -13.61
N SER A 106 20.09 4.01 -13.74
CA SER A 106 18.96 4.20 -14.67
C SER A 106 18.14 5.45 -14.35
N LEU A 107 17.98 5.79 -13.06
CA LEU A 107 17.35 7.03 -12.64
C LEU A 107 18.11 8.29 -13.08
N LYS A 108 19.46 8.23 -13.11
CA LYS A 108 20.31 9.37 -13.48
C LYS A 108 20.43 9.53 -14.99
N ASP A 109 20.47 8.40 -15.69
CA ASP A 109 20.62 8.34 -17.14
C ASP A 109 19.26 8.44 -17.86
N GLU A 110 18.17 8.59 -17.10
CA GLU A 110 16.79 8.64 -17.58
C GLU A 110 16.41 7.43 -18.46
N ASP A 111 16.97 6.26 -18.15
CA ASP A 111 16.71 5.01 -18.87
C ASP A 111 15.47 4.29 -18.31
N SER A 112 14.31 4.59 -18.90
CA SER A 112 12.99 4.05 -18.52
C SER A 112 12.93 2.51 -18.59
N ASP A 113 13.57 1.89 -19.59
CA ASP A 113 13.58 0.44 -19.77
C ASP A 113 14.43 -0.26 -18.70
N LEU A 114 15.64 0.25 -18.46
CA LEU A 114 16.51 -0.27 -17.41
C LEU A 114 15.92 -0.05 -16.02
N PHE A 115 15.29 1.10 -15.79
CA PHE A 115 14.54 1.40 -14.56
C PHE A 115 13.46 0.33 -14.30
N LEU A 116 12.64 0.02 -15.30
CA LEU A 116 11.59 -0.99 -15.19
C LEU A 116 12.17 -2.39 -14.97
N LYS A 117 13.23 -2.77 -15.69
CA LYS A 117 13.91 -4.06 -15.51
C LYS A 117 14.46 -4.22 -14.10
N MET A 118 15.07 -3.17 -13.53
CA MET A 118 15.59 -3.21 -12.17
C MET A 118 14.46 -3.30 -11.13
N LEU A 119 13.39 -2.55 -11.30
CA LEU A 119 12.24 -2.59 -10.40
C LEU A 119 11.55 -3.96 -10.43
N ASN A 120 11.39 -4.54 -11.61
CA ASN A 120 10.74 -5.83 -11.82
C ASN A 120 11.66 -7.03 -11.58
N SER A 121 12.96 -6.80 -11.28
CA SER A 121 13.89 -7.88 -10.93
C SER A 121 13.50 -8.62 -9.66
N GLY A 122 12.70 -8.00 -8.78
CA GLY A 122 12.31 -8.58 -7.48
C GLY A 122 13.43 -8.57 -6.42
N LEU A 123 14.61 -8.02 -6.73
CA LEU A 123 15.75 -7.90 -5.81
C LEU A 123 15.90 -6.50 -5.21
N LEU A 124 15.11 -5.54 -5.71
CA LEU A 124 15.09 -4.17 -5.20
C LEU A 124 14.11 -4.06 -4.03
N ASP A 125 14.57 -3.43 -2.93
CA ASP A 125 13.67 -2.96 -1.87
C ASP A 125 12.88 -1.74 -2.37
N SER A 126 11.80 -2.00 -3.08
CA SER A 126 10.98 -0.97 -3.70
C SER A 126 10.35 0.01 -2.69
N ASP A 127 10.09 -0.44 -1.46
CA ASP A 127 9.51 0.41 -0.42
C ASP A 127 10.53 1.44 0.09
N LYS A 128 11.81 1.04 0.16
CA LYS A 128 12.91 1.97 0.45
C LYS A 128 13.05 3.09 -0.58
N TYR A 129 12.81 2.81 -1.86
CA TYR A 129 12.93 3.78 -2.97
C TYR A 129 11.60 4.34 -3.45
N LYS A 130 10.55 4.23 -2.63
CA LYS A 130 9.18 4.55 -3.02
C LYS A 130 9.01 5.95 -3.58
N GLN A 131 9.68 6.96 -3.01
CA GLN A 131 9.52 8.35 -3.45
C GLN A 131 10.22 8.60 -4.78
N GLU A 132 11.42 8.04 -4.96
CA GLU A 132 12.19 8.13 -6.19
C GLU A 132 11.46 7.43 -7.34
N ILE A 133 10.95 6.22 -7.11
CA ILE A 133 10.15 5.46 -8.09
C ILE A 133 8.93 6.27 -8.52
N LYS A 134 8.20 6.85 -7.56
CA LYS A 134 7.03 7.67 -7.86
C LYS A 134 7.37 8.92 -8.64
N ARG A 135 8.41 9.66 -8.22
CA ARG A 135 8.85 10.89 -8.88
C ARG A 135 9.22 10.58 -10.33
N TYR A 136 10.08 9.60 -10.54
CA TYR A 136 10.53 9.19 -11.86
C TYR A 136 9.35 8.78 -12.76
N TYR A 137 8.40 7.99 -12.23
CA TYR A 137 7.18 7.64 -12.96
C TYR A 137 6.35 8.86 -13.36
N TYR A 138 6.12 9.83 -12.47
CA TYR A 138 5.30 11.00 -12.81
C TYR A 138 5.97 11.91 -13.86
N GLU A 139 7.31 11.94 -13.89
CA GLU A 139 8.10 12.66 -14.89
C GLU A 139 8.07 11.96 -16.26
N HIS A 140 7.99 10.62 -16.29
CA HIS A 140 8.07 9.80 -17.52
C HIS A 140 6.79 8.97 -17.77
N LYS A 141 5.64 9.44 -17.27
CA LYS A 141 4.38 8.67 -17.25
C LYS A 141 3.90 8.20 -18.63
N ASP A 142 4.32 8.88 -19.68
CA ASP A 142 3.90 8.60 -21.05
C ASP A 142 4.74 7.47 -21.69
N GLU A 143 5.85 7.09 -21.05
CA GLU A 143 6.78 6.05 -21.51
C GLU A 143 6.67 4.74 -20.71
N ILE A 144 6.00 4.77 -19.55
CA ILE A 144 6.01 3.68 -18.57
C ILE A 144 4.62 3.05 -18.44
N ASP A 145 4.49 1.78 -18.83
CA ASP A 145 3.31 0.97 -18.46
C ASP A 145 3.46 0.48 -17.01
N ILE A 146 2.48 0.85 -16.18
CA ILE A 146 2.47 0.51 -14.75
C ILE A 146 1.69 -0.74 -14.43
N LYS A 147 0.90 -1.32 -15.35
CA LYS A 147 0.02 -2.44 -15.04
C LYS A 147 0.80 -3.67 -14.55
N GLY A 148 0.40 -4.21 -13.40
CA GLY A 148 1.05 -5.36 -12.77
C GLY A 148 2.42 -5.05 -12.16
N THR A 149 2.83 -3.79 -12.10
CA THR A 149 4.13 -3.39 -11.53
C THR A 149 3.99 -2.86 -10.10
N VAL A 150 5.11 -2.74 -9.40
CA VAL A 150 5.17 -2.12 -8.08
C VAL A 150 4.71 -0.64 -8.11
N ILE A 151 4.85 0.02 -9.26
CA ILE A 151 4.44 1.42 -9.46
C ILE A 151 2.92 1.54 -9.33
N GLU A 152 2.16 0.61 -9.91
CA GLU A 152 0.69 0.58 -9.80
C GLU A 152 0.25 0.49 -8.33
N ARG A 153 0.91 -0.35 -7.52
CA ARG A 153 0.66 -0.42 -6.07
C ARG A 153 0.82 0.95 -5.41
N PHE A 154 1.92 1.65 -5.69
CA PHE A 154 2.22 2.95 -5.09
C PHE A 154 1.28 4.07 -5.55
N VAL A 155 0.90 4.09 -6.82
CA VAL A 155 -0.06 5.07 -7.36
C VAL A 155 -1.46 4.82 -6.78
N ASN A 156 -1.89 3.56 -6.69
CA ASN A 156 -3.19 3.20 -6.12
C ASN A 156 -3.29 3.53 -4.63
N GLU A 157 -2.22 3.36 -3.85
CA GLU A 157 -2.16 3.80 -2.46
C GLU A 157 -2.37 5.31 -2.32
N ASP A 158 -1.72 6.12 -3.16
CA ASP A 158 -1.91 7.57 -3.18
C ASP A 158 -3.35 7.96 -3.47
N ILE A 159 -3.99 7.31 -4.46
CA ILE A 159 -5.40 7.55 -4.80
C ILE A 159 -6.31 7.21 -3.61
N LYS A 160 -6.07 6.07 -2.95
CA LYS A 160 -6.82 5.68 -1.74
C LYS A 160 -6.62 6.67 -0.60
N ASN A 161 -5.41 7.15 -0.39
CA ASN A 161 -5.10 8.13 0.65
C ASN A 161 -5.74 9.49 0.37
N LYS A 162 -5.73 9.96 -0.89
CA LYS A 162 -6.46 11.17 -1.30
C LYS A 162 -7.97 11.04 -1.09
N LYS A 163 -8.56 9.87 -1.37
CA LYS A 163 -9.99 9.61 -1.13
C LYS A 163 -10.36 9.53 0.36
N ARG A 164 -9.40 9.22 1.24
CA ARG A 164 -9.58 9.21 2.71
C ARG A 164 -9.48 10.60 3.35
N VAL A 165 -8.97 11.61 2.64
CA VAL A 165 -9.11 13.02 3.04
C VAL A 165 -10.55 13.44 2.74
N TYR A 166 -11.43 13.12 3.68
CA TYR A 166 -12.85 13.46 3.64
C TYR A 166 -13.06 14.97 3.42
N THR A 167 -13.71 15.31 2.30
CA THR A 167 -14.27 16.62 1.96
C THR A 167 -15.56 16.87 2.75
N GLY A 168 -15.47 16.81 4.08
CA GLY A 168 -16.57 17.26 4.94
C GLY A 168 -16.71 18.77 4.90
N PRO A 169 -17.90 19.32 5.19
CA PRO A 169 -18.04 20.76 5.34
C PRO A 169 -17.06 21.23 6.40
N SER A 170 -16.30 22.29 6.08
CA SER A 170 -15.30 22.84 6.99
C SER A 170 -15.95 23.25 8.30
N LYS A 171 -15.17 23.33 9.39
CA LYS A 171 -15.68 23.86 10.67
C LYS A 171 -16.38 25.22 10.51
N LYS A 172 -15.94 26.06 9.56
CA LYS A 172 -16.57 27.33 9.21
C LYS A 172 -17.97 27.16 8.60
N GLU A 173 -18.15 26.20 7.71
CA GLU A 173 -19.45 25.93 7.06
C GLU A 173 -20.47 25.36 8.04
N LEU A 174 -20.04 24.46 8.93
CA LEU A 174 -20.88 23.94 10.01
C LEU A 174 -21.28 25.04 11.00
N GLN A 175 -20.36 25.96 11.32
CA GLN A 175 -20.67 27.12 12.17
C GLN A 175 -21.64 28.09 11.49
N LYS A 176 -21.45 28.37 10.20
CA LYS A 176 -22.35 29.24 9.44
C LYS A 176 -23.77 28.67 9.40
N ALA A 177 -23.92 27.38 9.10
CA ALA A 177 -25.22 26.70 9.13
C ALA A 177 -25.86 26.70 10.53
N LYS A 178 -25.06 26.57 11.59
CA LYS A 178 -25.55 26.68 12.98
C LYS A 178 -26.05 28.09 13.30
N ILE A 179 -25.30 29.13 12.90
CA ILE A 179 -25.67 30.54 13.09
C ILE A 179 -26.96 30.88 12.33
N GLU A 180 -27.09 30.42 11.08
CA GLU A 180 -28.30 30.62 10.28
C GLU A 180 -29.53 29.97 10.93
N ARG A 181 -29.41 28.75 11.45
CA ARG A 181 -30.49 28.07 12.19
C ARG A 181 -30.89 28.82 13.47
N ILE A 182 -29.92 29.35 14.22
CA ILE A 182 -30.19 30.14 15.43
C ILE A 182 -30.92 31.43 15.06
N ARG A 183 -30.43 32.17 14.07
CA ARG A 183 -31.07 33.41 13.59
C ARG A 183 -32.50 33.19 13.09
N ALA A 184 -32.75 32.10 12.36
CA ALA A 184 -34.09 31.76 11.89
C ALA A 184 -35.04 31.47 13.06
N LYS A 185 -34.58 30.72 14.08
CA LYS A 185 -35.35 30.45 15.30
C LYS A 185 -35.63 31.71 16.11
N ASP A 186 -34.64 32.59 16.26
CA ASP A 186 -34.79 33.83 17.01
C ASP A 186 -35.77 34.78 16.31
N LYS A 187 -35.70 34.88 14.97
CA LYS A 187 -36.66 35.65 14.18
C LYS A 187 -38.09 35.13 14.36
N ALA A 188 -38.30 33.82 14.27
CA ALA A 188 -39.61 33.21 14.46
C ALA A 188 -40.17 33.46 15.87
N LYS A 189 -39.31 33.43 16.91
CA LYS A 189 -39.69 33.77 18.28
C LYS A 189 -40.08 35.23 18.42
N GLN A 190 -39.31 36.16 17.84
CA GLN A 190 -39.62 37.58 17.87
C GLN A 190 -40.95 37.88 17.18
N GLU A 191 -41.22 37.27 16.03
CA GLU A 191 -42.50 37.41 15.34
C GLU A 191 -43.67 36.84 16.15
N ALA A 192 -43.49 35.70 16.83
CA ALA A 192 -44.51 35.13 17.70
C ALA A 192 -44.81 36.03 18.91
N ILE A 193 -43.78 36.61 19.53
CA ILE A 193 -43.93 37.56 20.65
C ILE A 193 -44.63 38.84 20.18
N ALA A 194 -44.26 39.37 19.01
CA ALA A 194 -44.90 40.55 18.45
C ALA A 194 -46.40 40.33 18.22
N LYS A 195 -46.77 39.19 17.64
CA LYS A 195 -48.18 38.80 17.45
C LYS A 195 -48.92 38.65 18.78
N SER A 196 -48.32 38.00 19.78
CA SER A 196 -48.98 37.85 21.09
C SER A 196 -49.21 39.19 21.79
N ILE A 197 -48.25 40.12 21.69
CA ILE A 197 -48.39 41.48 22.26
C ILE A 197 -49.51 42.24 21.54
N GLU A 198 -49.60 42.14 20.21
CA GLU A 198 -50.63 42.81 19.43
C GLU A 198 -52.04 42.27 19.77
N GLU A 199 -52.18 40.95 19.90
CA GLU A 199 -53.42 40.32 20.34
C GLU A 199 -53.83 40.74 21.76
N GLU A 200 -52.87 40.81 22.69
CA GLU A 200 -53.13 41.30 24.06
C GLU A 200 -53.56 42.77 24.08
N LEU A 201 -52.90 43.63 23.28
CA LEU A 201 -53.29 45.03 23.15
C LEU A 201 -54.70 45.18 22.60
N LEU A 202 -55.07 44.40 21.58
CA LEU A 202 -56.42 44.39 21.03
C LEU A 202 -57.45 43.93 22.07
N LYS A 203 -57.15 42.88 22.84
CA LYS A 203 -58.02 42.40 23.94
C LYS A 203 -58.19 43.47 25.01
N LYS A 204 -57.11 44.13 25.44
CA LYS A 204 -57.17 45.23 26.43
C LYS A 204 -57.95 46.43 25.91
N LYS A 205 -57.73 46.86 24.66
CA LYS A 205 -58.50 47.94 24.03
C LYS A 205 -60.00 47.63 23.94
N LYS A 206 -60.37 46.37 23.64
CA LYS A 206 -61.78 45.93 23.63
C LYS A 206 -62.39 45.98 25.03
N LYS A 207 -61.71 45.47 26.06
CA LYS A 207 -62.16 45.54 27.46
C LYS A 207 -62.39 46.98 27.92
N ILE A 208 -61.44 47.88 27.67
CA ILE A 208 -61.57 49.30 28.03
C ILE A 208 -62.82 49.93 27.36
N ARG A 209 -63.06 49.65 26.07
CA ARG A 209 -64.26 50.15 25.38
C ARG A 209 -65.56 49.57 25.95
N GLU A 210 -65.56 48.32 26.38
CA GLU A 210 -66.73 47.69 27.01
C GLU A 210 -67.00 48.25 28.40
N GLU A 211 -65.96 48.48 29.21
CA GLU A 211 -66.03 49.12 30.52
C GLU A 211 -66.55 50.56 30.40
N GLN A 212 -65.99 51.35 29.48
CA GLN A 212 -66.48 52.71 29.18
C GLN A 212 -67.96 52.73 28.75
N LYS A 213 -68.39 51.76 27.93
CA LYS A 213 -69.81 51.61 27.54
C LYS A 213 -70.71 51.20 28.69
N LYS A 214 -70.22 50.43 29.66
CA LYS A 214 -70.97 50.07 30.86
C LYS A 214 -71.12 51.29 31.77
N GLU A 215 -70.03 52.02 32.03
CA GLU A 215 -70.07 53.23 32.85
C GLU A 215 -70.98 54.33 32.29
N LEU A 216 -71.04 54.49 30.96
CA LEU A 216 -71.95 55.43 30.28
C LEU A 216 -73.43 55.01 30.33
N LYS A 217 -73.75 53.76 30.68
CA LYS A 217 -75.13 53.26 30.85
C LYS A 217 -75.60 53.28 32.30
N THR A 218 -74.71 53.53 33.26
CA THR A 218 -75.00 53.60 34.70
C THR A 218 -75.06 55.04 35.24
N LYS A 219 -74.96 56.04 34.35
CA LYS A 219 -75.28 57.46 34.60
C LYS A 219 -76.55 57.82 33.85
#